data_AF-A0A7W0TX03-F1
#
_entry.id   AF-A0A7W0TX03-F1
#
_cell.length_a   1.000
_cell.length_b   1.000
_cell.length_c   1.000
_cell.angle_alpha   90.00
_cell.angle_beta   90.00
_cell.angle_gamma   90.00
#
_symmetry.space_group_name_H-M   'P 1'
#
loop_
_entity.id
_entity.type
_entity.pdbx_description
1 polymer ?
#
loop_
_entity_poly.entity_id
_entity_poly.type
_entity_poly.pdbx_seq_one_letter_code
_entity_poly.pdbx_strand_id
1 'polypeptide(L)'
;TSTVPELEGDDGWLANDPFGSEPADKLVVLQTANDWTTNLGHPGPANAAMGEIFALPTLPNMMARAAQGQQTAQESVAQAEQEINEIFTRWRDEGLIGGGA
;
A
#
# COMPACT_ATOMS: atom_id res chain seq x y z
N THR A 1 19.22 12.21 -13.36
CA THR A 1 18.18 13.14 -13.80
C THR A 1 16.85 12.54 -13.47
N SER A 2 15.96 13.28 -12.80
CA SER A 2 14.61 12.80 -12.50
C SER A 2 13.83 12.53 -13.79
N THR A 3 13.01 11.48 -13.80
CA THR A 3 12.08 11.20 -14.89
C THR A 3 10.74 11.92 -14.73
N VAL A 4 10.52 12.58 -13.60
CA VAL A 4 9.29 13.30 -13.22
C VAL A 4 9.64 14.66 -12.59
N PRO A 5 10.42 15.51 -13.26
CA PRO A 5 10.94 16.75 -12.68
C PRO A 5 9.84 17.73 -12.22
N GLU A 6 8.61 17.61 -12.75
CA GLU A 6 7.47 18.44 -12.34
C GLU A 6 6.85 18.00 -11.01
N LEU A 7 7.02 16.74 -10.61
CA LEU A 7 6.51 16.23 -9.34
C LEU A 7 7.42 16.57 -8.15
N GLU A 8 8.72 16.65 -8.41
CA GLU A 8 9.76 16.76 -7.38
C GLU A 8 10.23 18.20 -7.16
N GLY A 9 10.90 18.43 -6.02
CA GLY A 9 11.44 19.75 -5.63
C GLY A 9 10.50 20.56 -4.74
N ASP A 10 11.02 21.65 -4.18
CA ASP A 10 10.32 22.50 -3.20
C ASP A 10 9.08 23.20 -3.81
N ASP A 11 9.09 23.43 -5.13
CA ASP A 11 7.98 24.00 -5.91
C ASP A 11 7.29 22.95 -6.81
N GLY A 12 7.60 21.65 -6.62
CA GLY A 12 7.01 20.55 -7.39
C GLY A 12 5.55 20.29 -7.03
N TRP A 13 4.81 19.59 -7.89
CA TRP A 13 3.36 19.36 -7.68
C TRP A 13 3.04 18.57 -6.43
N LEU A 14 4.00 17.80 -5.88
CA LEU A 14 3.80 17.12 -4.60
C LEU A 14 3.89 18.07 -3.40
N ALA A 15 4.65 19.17 -3.50
CA ALA A 15 4.77 20.19 -2.46
C ALA A 15 3.68 21.28 -2.55
N ASN A 16 3.27 21.62 -3.78
CA ASN A 16 2.25 22.63 -4.04
C ASN A 16 1.40 22.22 -5.26
N ASP A 17 0.28 21.57 -4.99
CA ASP A 17 -0.58 21.01 -6.04
C ASP A 17 -1.34 22.10 -6.80
N PRO A 18 -1.08 22.30 -8.12
CA PRO A 18 -1.80 23.29 -8.91
C PRO A 18 -3.24 22.88 -9.27
N PHE A 19 -3.66 21.66 -8.93
CA PHE A 19 -4.97 21.10 -9.26
C PHE A 19 -6.01 21.24 -8.15
N GLY A 20 -5.66 21.92 -7.05
CA GLY A 20 -6.61 22.32 -6.01
C GLY A 20 -6.74 21.35 -4.83
N SER A 21 -5.66 20.66 -4.46
CA SER A 21 -5.60 19.99 -3.15
C SER A 21 -5.84 20.98 -2.02
N GLU A 22 -6.55 20.51 -0.99
CA GLU A 22 -6.80 21.24 0.24
C GLU A 22 -6.33 20.39 1.43
N PRO A 23 -5.24 20.77 2.12
CA PRO A 23 -4.32 21.88 1.79
C PRO A 23 -3.48 21.59 0.53
N ALA A 24 -2.89 22.63 -0.07
CA ALA A 24 -2.11 22.52 -1.32
C ALA A 24 -0.90 21.58 -1.22
N ASP A 25 -0.38 21.36 -0.01
CA ASP A 25 0.78 20.50 0.29
C ASP A 25 0.38 19.07 0.70
N LYS A 26 -0.89 18.69 0.57
CA LYS A 26 -1.41 17.37 0.99
C LYS A 26 -0.66 16.18 0.37
N LEU A 27 -0.04 16.36 -0.79
CA LEU A 27 0.68 15.32 -1.52
C LEU A 27 2.14 15.18 -1.09
N VAL A 28 2.63 15.99 -0.16
CA VAL A 28 4.06 16.02 0.24
C VAL A 28 4.53 14.66 0.77
N VAL A 29 3.64 13.87 1.36
CA VAL A 29 3.91 12.51 1.83
C VAL A 29 4.37 11.56 0.71
N LEU A 30 4.02 11.84 -0.54
CA LEU A 30 4.39 11.02 -1.69
C LEU A 30 5.82 11.29 -2.16
N GLN A 31 6.49 12.35 -1.69
CA GLN A 31 7.89 12.64 -2.07
C GLN A 31 8.85 11.52 -1.66
N THR A 32 8.53 10.77 -0.60
CA THR A 32 9.32 9.62 -0.13
C THR A 32 8.72 8.28 -0.56
N ALA A 33 7.76 8.26 -1.50
CA ALA A 33 7.08 7.03 -1.92
C ALA A 33 8.01 5.90 -2.36
N ASN A 34 9.12 6.25 -3.00
CA ASN A 34 10.12 5.27 -3.44
C ASN A 34 10.85 4.57 -2.26
N ASP A 35 10.81 5.14 -1.05
CA ASP A 35 11.46 4.56 0.13
C ASP A 35 10.58 3.52 0.83
N TRP A 36 9.25 3.61 0.67
CA TRP A 36 8.28 2.74 1.36
C TRP A 36 7.38 1.93 0.42
N THR A 37 7.53 2.09 -0.90
CA THR A 37 6.88 1.22 -1.89
C THR A 37 7.88 0.28 -2.55
N THR A 38 7.39 -0.87 -2.97
CA THR A 38 8.14 -1.78 -3.85
C THR A 38 7.21 -2.32 -4.91
N ASN A 39 7.77 -2.65 -6.08
CA ASN A 39 7.00 -3.23 -7.16
C ASN A 39 6.51 -4.62 -6.78
N LEU A 40 5.27 -4.93 -7.18
CA LEU A 40 4.66 -6.23 -6.92
C LEU A 40 5.57 -7.36 -7.42
N GLY A 41 5.79 -8.35 -6.55
CA GLY A 41 6.67 -9.47 -6.83
C GLY A 41 8.09 -9.30 -6.29
N HIS A 42 8.61 -8.09 -6.12
CA HIS A 42 10.00 -7.87 -5.70
C HIS A 42 10.35 -8.62 -4.38
N PRO A 43 11.51 -9.30 -4.30
CA PRO A 43 12.55 -9.47 -5.32
C PRO A 43 12.31 -10.63 -6.31
N GLY A 44 11.21 -11.38 -6.19
CA GLY A 44 10.81 -12.50 -7.04
C GLY A 44 9.67 -12.20 -8.01
N PRO A 45 8.89 -13.21 -8.43
CA PRO A 45 7.66 -13.02 -9.19
C PRO A 45 6.46 -12.74 -8.29
N ALA A 46 5.43 -12.08 -8.84
CA ALA A 46 4.11 -12.08 -8.23
C ALA A 46 3.56 -13.53 -8.10
N ASN A 47 2.78 -13.81 -7.07
CA ASN A 47 2.28 -15.15 -6.75
C ASN A 47 0.77 -15.16 -6.45
N ALA A 48 0.19 -16.34 -6.25
CA ALA A 48 -1.25 -16.50 -6.05
C ALA A 48 -1.79 -15.78 -4.80
N ALA A 49 -1.04 -15.79 -3.70
CA ALA A 49 -1.42 -15.05 -2.49
C ALA A 49 -1.52 -13.54 -2.75
N MET A 50 -0.54 -12.96 -3.44
CA MET A 50 -0.62 -11.56 -3.86
C MET A 50 -1.84 -11.32 -4.76
N GLY A 51 -2.10 -12.19 -5.75
CA GLY A 51 -3.26 -12.08 -6.61
C GLY A 51 -4.59 -12.07 -5.84
N GLU A 52 -4.71 -12.90 -4.81
CA GLU A 52 -5.89 -12.93 -3.94
C GLU A 52 -6.04 -11.67 -3.09
N ILE A 53 -4.95 -11.19 -2.48
CA ILE A 53 -4.97 -9.95 -1.68
C ILE A 53 -5.45 -8.76 -2.52
N PHE A 54 -5.02 -8.67 -3.78
CA PHE A 54 -5.47 -7.62 -4.71
C PHE A 54 -6.94 -7.75 -5.13
N ALA A 55 -7.52 -8.96 -5.05
CA ALA A 55 -8.92 -9.21 -5.36
C ALA A 55 -9.85 -8.99 -4.15
N LEU A 56 -9.30 -8.98 -2.94
CA LEU A 56 -10.07 -8.83 -1.70
C LEU A 56 -10.16 -7.38 -1.24
N PRO A 57 -11.29 -6.98 -0.62
CA PRO A 57 -11.48 -5.62 -0.11
C PRO A 57 -10.81 -5.38 1.26
N THR A 58 -9.71 -6.06 1.58
CA THR A 58 -9.05 -5.99 2.89
C THR A 58 -8.68 -4.55 3.28
N LEU A 59 -8.03 -3.79 2.40
CA LEU A 59 -7.65 -2.40 2.67
C LEU A 59 -8.87 -1.45 2.77
N PRO A 60 -9.86 -1.47 1.84
CA PRO A 60 -11.09 -0.71 2.02
C PRO A 60 -11.82 -1.01 3.33
N ASN A 61 -11.94 -2.28 3.71
CA ASN A 61 -12.59 -2.70 4.95
C ASN A 61 -11.81 -2.22 6.17
N MET A 62 -10.48 -2.33 6.14
CA MET A 62 -9.58 -1.78 7.17
C MET A 62 -9.85 -0.28 7.39
N MET A 63 -9.82 0.52 6.32
CA MET A 63 -10.07 1.96 6.40
C MET A 63 -11.50 2.26 6.89
N ALA A 64 -12.49 1.48 6.45
CA ALA A 64 -13.88 1.65 6.86
C ALA A 64 -14.07 1.42 8.37
N ARG A 65 -13.45 0.38 8.95
CA ARG A 65 -13.50 0.11 10.40
C ARG A 65 -12.94 1.28 11.21
N ALA A 66 -11.79 1.82 10.80
CA ALA A 66 -11.17 2.98 11.45
C ALA A 66 -12.02 4.25 11.30
N ALA A 67 -12.45 4.57 10.08
CA ALA A 67 -13.20 5.79 9.79
C ALA A 67 -14.58 5.84 10.47
N GLN A 68 -15.21 4.67 10.67
CA GLN A 68 -16.49 4.54 11.38
C GLN A 68 -16.35 4.48 12.90
N GLY A 69 -15.11 4.50 13.44
CA GLY A 69 -14.84 4.39 14.87
C GLY A 69 -15.14 3.01 15.46
N GLN A 70 -15.19 1.96 14.63
CA GLN A 70 -15.39 0.58 15.07
C GLN A 70 -14.10 0.00 15.68
N GLN A 71 -12.95 0.48 15.22
CA GLN A 71 -11.61 0.12 15.69
C GLN A 71 -10.72 1.36 15.69
N THR A 72 -9.66 1.36 16.50
CA THR A 72 -8.56 2.31 16.32
C THR A 72 -7.84 2.05 14.98
N ALA A 73 -7.08 3.02 14.50
CA ALA A 73 -6.27 2.85 13.29
C ALA A 73 -5.27 1.69 13.44
N GLN A 74 -4.64 1.59 14.62
CA GLN A 74 -3.68 0.55 14.95
C GLN A 74 -4.32 -0.84 14.96
N GLU A 75 -5.48 -1.00 15.59
CA GLU A 75 -6.22 -2.27 15.59
C GLU A 75 -6.67 -2.66 14.17
N SER A 76 -7.15 -1.70 13.39
CA SER A 76 -7.58 -1.96 12.01
C SER A 76 -6.44 -2.49 11.15
N VAL A 77 -5.26 -1.87 11.25
CA VAL A 77 -4.04 -2.30 10.54
C VAL A 77 -3.59 -3.68 11.00
N ALA A 78 -3.54 -3.92 12.32
CA ALA A 78 -3.14 -5.22 12.87
C ALA A 78 -4.07 -6.36 12.40
N GLN A 79 -5.38 -6.10 12.34
CA GLN A 79 -6.32 -7.08 11.80
C GLN A 79 -6.12 -7.31 10.30
N ALA A 80 -5.92 -6.25 9.50
CA ALA A 80 -5.67 -6.41 8.07
C ALA A 80 -4.37 -7.17 7.77
N GLU A 81 -3.32 -6.94 8.57
CA GLU A 81 -2.08 -7.71 8.53
C GLU A 81 -2.33 -9.20 8.84
N GLN A 82 -3.14 -9.50 9.87
CA GLN A 82 -3.51 -10.87 10.19
C GLN A 82 -4.24 -11.54 9.02
N GLU A 83 -5.26 -10.88 8.44
CA GLU A 83 -6.01 -11.38 7.28
C GLU A 83 -5.06 -11.70 6.09
N ILE A 84 -4.09 -10.82 5.83
CA ILE A 84 -3.06 -11.01 4.79
C ILE A 84 -2.16 -12.22 5.11
N ASN A 85 -1.70 -12.34 6.35
CA ASN A 85 -0.82 -13.43 6.78
C ASN A 85 -1.52 -14.80 6.73
N GLU A 86 -2.82 -14.85 7.02
CA GLU A 86 -3.64 -16.06 6.88
C GLU A 86 -3.74 -16.51 5.42
N ILE A 87 -3.93 -15.58 4.47
CA ILE A 87 -3.91 -15.88 3.03
C ILE A 87 -2.54 -16.46 2.64
N PHE A 88 -1.45 -15.80 3.02
CA PHE A 88 -0.11 -16.29 2.72
C PHE A 88 0.14 -17.68 3.32
N THR A 89 -0.26 -17.91 4.56
CA THR A 89 -0.10 -19.20 5.24
C THR A 89 -0.84 -20.29 4.49
N ARG A 90 -2.11 -20.07 4.14
CA ARG A 90 -2.91 -21.04 3.38
C ARG A 90 -2.27 -21.38 2.04
N TRP A 91 -1.85 -20.39 1.25
CA TRP A 91 -1.21 -20.62 -0.03
C TRP A 91 0.16 -21.34 0.09
N ARG A 92 0.90 -21.11 1.18
CA ARG A 92 2.14 -21.85 1.46
C ARG A 92 1.84 -23.31 1.82
N ASP A 93 0.84 -23.55 2.65
CA ASP A 93 0.44 -24.91 3.05
C ASP A 93 -0.07 -25.73 1.86
N GLU A 94 -0.70 -25.08 0.89
CA GLU A 94 -1.11 -25.69 -0.39
C GLU A 94 0.08 -25.94 -1.35
N GLY A 95 1.28 -25.41 -1.07
CA GLY A 95 2.45 -25.54 -1.93
C GLY A 95 2.37 -24.72 -3.23
N LEU A 96 1.53 -23.68 -3.26
CA LEU A 96 1.18 -22.92 -4.46
C LEU A 96 1.79 -21.49 -4.47
N ILE A 97 2.76 -21.22 -3.59
CA ILE A 97 3.62 -20.03 -3.65
C ILE A 97 5.00 -20.42 -4.20
N GLY A 98 5.41 -19.75 -5.28
CA GLY A 98 6.79 -19.82 -5.80
C GLY A 98 7.74 -18.85 -5.08
N GLY A 99 9.03 -19.18 -5.04
CA GLY A 99 10.05 -18.46 -4.27
C GLY A 99 10.09 -18.97 -2.82
N GLY A 100 11.04 -19.87 -2.53
CA GLY A 100 11.13 -20.54 -1.24
C GLY A 100 11.54 -19.60 -0.09
N ALA A 101 11.03 -19.95 1.10
CA ALA A 101 11.33 -19.47 2.46
C ALA A 101 11.66 -17.98 2.64
#